data_AF-A0A7W4EIM4-F1
#
_entry.id   AF-A0A7W4EIM4-F1
#
_cell.length_a   1.000
_cell.length_b   1.000
_cell.length_c   1.000
_cell.angle_alpha   90.00
_cell.angle_beta   90.00
_cell.angle_gamma   90.00
#
_symmetry.space_group_name_H-M   'P 1'
#
loop_
_entity.id
_entity.type
_entity.pdbx_description
1 polymer ?
#
loop_
_entity_poly.entity_id
_entity_poly.type
_entity_poly.pdbx_seq_one_letter_code
_entity_poly.pdbx_strand_id
1 'polypeptide(L)'
;MKRILLAVMLGTSVLGTAQSKKKNVKTEIVDKIRDYNPTDLVPYSKDGKKWALMDVKSRKILTDFVLGSPNTFNPDIYVKLYGESGVESEIIYSDYRLESEVGSIYSPAAVQTVNPNNSTFQVQEKRKIKVDKTKYKNASEPMLHKEEYYAVATKKDNSRVIINERGEEQEGLHFRDMKDTYFYKDKDTGEKIFYVEGFDGKKGFVTISGKKKLYGELMNEPKFYVIGEGYHSAFGYSLQKDNDDIKKIKKSGIVDLTTQEWLIKPQERYKIYGIRYASSERIMEDNDENRHKATVYFLATDQSGQHFVLDIKGNPILPKN
;
A
#
# COMPACT_ATOMS: atom_id res chain seq x y z
N MET A 1 -45.78 -23.06 -48.39
CA MET A 1 -44.60 -22.45 -47.72
C MET A 1 -45.06 -21.71 -46.47
N LYS A 2 -44.85 -22.26 -45.28
CA LYS A 2 -45.17 -21.60 -44.00
C LYS A 2 -43.98 -20.75 -43.58
N ARG A 3 -44.17 -19.44 -43.42
CA ARG A 3 -43.19 -18.52 -42.84
C ARG A 3 -43.27 -18.65 -41.32
N ILE A 4 -42.20 -19.13 -40.69
CA ILE A 4 -42.01 -19.07 -39.25
C ILE A 4 -41.33 -17.73 -38.96
N LEU A 5 -42.03 -16.83 -38.26
CA LEU A 5 -41.39 -15.66 -37.64
C LEU A 5 -40.53 -16.16 -36.48
N LEU A 6 -39.21 -16.03 -36.62
CA LEU A 6 -38.27 -16.21 -35.52
C LEU A 6 -38.17 -14.87 -34.78
N ALA A 7 -38.85 -14.75 -33.65
CA ALA A 7 -38.72 -13.60 -32.77
C ALA A 7 -37.31 -13.62 -32.16
N VAL A 8 -36.51 -12.61 -32.51
CA VAL A 8 -35.20 -12.35 -31.93
C VAL A 8 -35.41 -11.85 -30.49
N MET A 9 -35.37 -12.75 -29.52
CA MET A 9 -35.15 -12.40 -28.10
C MET A 9 -33.64 -12.32 -27.84
N LEU A 10 -33.01 -11.25 -28.31
CA LEU A 10 -31.63 -10.89 -27.94
C LEU A 10 -31.66 -9.54 -27.22
N GLY A 11 -31.28 -9.50 -25.94
CA GLY A 11 -30.64 -8.31 -25.36
C GLY A 11 -31.16 -7.66 -24.07
N THR A 12 -32.08 -8.23 -23.28
CA THR A 12 -32.62 -7.51 -22.09
C THR A 12 -32.09 -7.93 -20.71
N SER A 13 -31.41 -9.07 -20.57
CA SER A 13 -31.02 -9.56 -19.23
C SER A 13 -29.76 -8.92 -18.65
N VAL A 14 -28.77 -8.53 -19.47
CA VAL A 14 -27.49 -7.96 -18.99
C VAL A 14 -27.55 -6.43 -18.87
N LEU A 15 -28.29 -5.75 -19.75
CA LEU A 15 -28.46 -4.29 -19.67
C LEU A 15 -29.36 -3.87 -18.49
N GLY A 16 -30.36 -4.70 -18.14
CA GLY A 16 -31.26 -4.42 -17.02
C GLY A 16 -30.60 -4.49 -15.64
N THR A 17 -29.59 -5.35 -15.46
CA THR A 17 -28.85 -5.49 -14.19
C THR A 17 -27.81 -4.39 -14.00
N ALA A 18 -27.10 -3.97 -15.05
CA ALA A 18 -26.17 -2.84 -14.96
C ALA A 18 -26.91 -1.50 -14.72
N GLN A 19 -28.05 -1.30 -15.39
CA GLN A 19 -28.84 -0.08 -15.22
C GLN A 19 -29.47 0.02 -13.81
N SER A 20 -29.84 -1.10 -13.19
CA SER A 20 -30.33 -1.11 -11.81
C SER A 20 -29.21 -0.86 -10.79
N LYS A 21 -28.02 -1.45 -10.97
CA LYS A 21 -26.84 -1.18 -10.14
C LYS A 21 -26.43 0.29 -10.16
N LYS A 22 -26.30 0.87 -11.35
CA LYS A 22 -25.98 2.29 -11.53
C LYS A 22 -27.00 3.20 -10.83
N LYS A 23 -28.30 2.87 -10.93
CA LYS A 23 -29.35 3.61 -10.22
C LYS A 23 -29.23 3.50 -8.70
N ASN A 24 -28.90 2.32 -8.18
CA ASN A 24 -28.69 2.09 -6.74
C ASN A 24 -27.49 2.88 -6.24
N VAL A 25 -26.32 2.78 -6.89
CA VAL A 25 -25.12 3.56 -6.51
C VAL A 25 -25.40 5.07 -6.58
N LYS A 26 -26.12 5.53 -7.60
CA LYS A 26 -26.50 6.95 -7.67
C LYS A 26 -27.31 7.39 -6.44
N THR A 27 -28.38 6.66 -6.13
CA THR A 27 -29.34 7.06 -5.07
C THR A 27 -28.79 6.85 -3.66
N GLU A 28 -28.08 5.73 -3.44
CA GLU A 28 -27.60 5.34 -2.13
C GLU A 28 -26.27 6.00 -1.75
N ILE A 29 -25.48 6.43 -2.74
CA ILE A 29 -24.13 6.99 -2.54
C ILE A 29 -24.02 8.37 -3.15
N VAL A 30 -24.05 8.51 -4.49
CA VAL A 30 -23.68 9.76 -5.19
C VAL A 30 -24.54 10.94 -4.73
N ASP A 31 -25.86 10.80 -4.72
CA ASP A 31 -26.78 11.88 -4.32
C ASP A 31 -26.58 12.34 -2.87
N LYS A 32 -25.99 11.49 -2.01
CA LYS A 32 -25.73 11.80 -0.59
C LYS A 32 -24.37 12.46 -0.35
N ILE A 33 -23.43 12.33 -1.29
CA ILE A 33 -22.05 12.82 -1.13
C ILE A 33 -21.68 13.97 -2.08
N ARG A 34 -22.50 14.27 -3.10
CA ARG A 34 -22.20 15.24 -4.17
C ARG A 34 -21.91 16.68 -3.72
N ASP A 35 -22.37 17.05 -2.53
CA ASP A 35 -22.18 18.40 -1.95
C ASP A 35 -20.94 18.48 -1.04
N TYR A 36 -20.15 17.40 -0.97
CA TYR A 36 -18.94 17.30 -0.17
C TYR A 36 -17.70 17.30 -1.07
N ASN A 37 -16.53 17.49 -0.47
CA ASN A 37 -15.27 17.34 -1.19
C ASN A 37 -14.87 15.85 -1.19
N PRO A 38 -14.60 15.23 -2.36
CA PRO A 38 -14.23 13.82 -2.44
C PRO A 38 -13.08 13.41 -1.51
N THR A 39 -12.11 14.30 -1.32
CA THR A 39 -10.92 14.05 -0.50
C THR A 39 -11.17 14.13 1.02
N ASP A 40 -12.31 14.66 1.42
CA ASP A 40 -12.78 14.71 2.81
C ASP A 40 -13.69 13.51 3.15
N LEU A 41 -13.92 12.58 2.23
CA LEU A 41 -14.77 11.41 2.43
C LEU A 41 -13.94 10.19 2.85
N VAL A 42 -14.28 9.61 4.00
CA VAL A 42 -13.58 8.46 4.59
C VAL A 42 -14.52 7.30 4.90
N PRO A 43 -14.03 6.05 4.82
CA PRO A 43 -14.84 4.88 5.14
C PRO A 43 -15.06 4.72 6.65
N TYR A 44 -16.27 4.33 7.02
CA TYR A 44 -16.66 3.99 8.39
C TYR A 44 -17.50 2.70 8.40
N SER A 45 -17.31 1.84 9.40
CA SER A 45 -18.10 0.62 9.57
C SER A 45 -18.30 0.28 11.04
N LYS A 46 -19.47 -0.30 11.36
CA LYS A 46 -19.78 -0.78 12.71
C LYS A 46 -19.17 -2.15 13.01
N ASP A 47 -18.90 -2.95 11.98
CA ASP A 47 -18.56 -4.38 12.11
C ASP A 47 -17.50 -4.88 11.11
N GLY A 48 -17.02 -4.00 10.22
CA GLY A 48 -16.05 -4.31 9.17
C GLY A 48 -16.63 -5.05 7.96
N LYS A 49 -17.92 -5.42 7.97
CA LYS A 49 -18.57 -6.15 6.88
C LYS A 49 -19.12 -5.22 5.81
N LYS A 50 -19.80 -4.16 6.26
CA LYS A 50 -20.44 -3.17 5.41
C LYS A 50 -19.99 -1.77 5.79
N TRP A 51 -19.78 -0.93 4.79
CA TRP A 51 -19.11 0.36 4.95
C TRP A 51 -20.03 1.50 4.51
N ALA A 52 -19.86 2.65 5.14
CA ALA A 52 -20.48 3.91 4.79
C ALA A 52 -19.39 4.96 4.52
N LEU A 53 -19.71 6.02 3.78
CA LEU A 53 -18.86 7.20 3.68
C LEU A 53 -19.28 8.22 4.74
N MET A 54 -18.27 8.78 5.39
CA MET A 54 -18.39 9.83 6.38
C MET A 54 -17.56 11.03 5.94
N ASP A 55 -18.07 12.24 6.17
CA ASP A 55 -17.30 13.45 5.99
C ASP A 55 -16.37 13.70 7.19
N VAL A 56 -15.09 13.94 6.93
CA VAL A 56 -14.06 14.16 7.95
C VAL A 56 -14.33 15.43 8.77
N LYS A 57 -14.81 16.50 8.13
CA LYS A 57 -14.96 17.82 8.76
C LYS A 57 -16.14 17.86 9.73
N SER A 58 -17.32 17.49 9.25
CA SER A 58 -18.55 17.43 10.04
C SER A 58 -18.62 16.18 10.93
N ARG A 59 -17.89 15.11 10.58
CA ARG A 59 -18.00 13.77 11.19
C ARG A 59 -19.41 13.19 11.07
N LYS A 60 -20.13 13.57 10.03
CA LYS A 60 -21.46 13.04 9.71
C LYS A 60 -21.32 11.83 8.79
N ILE A 61 -21.97 10.72 9.14
CA ILE A 61 -22.14 9.58 8.23
C ILE A 61 -23.13 10.02 7.14
N LEU A 62 -22.68 9.99 5.88
CA LEU A 62 -23.45 10.50 4.75
C LEU A 62 -24.26 9.42 4.05
N THR A 63 -23.68 8.24 3.88
CA THR A 63 -24.33 7.11 3.21
C THR A 63 -24.86 6.10 4.21
N ASP A 64 -25.76 5.23 3.75
CA ASP A 64 -26.06 4.01 4.48
C ASP A 64 -24.85 3.06 4.42
N PHE A 65 -24.86 2.00 5.22
CA PHE A 65 -23.81 0.97 5.21
C PHE A 65 -24.02 0.01 4.03
N VAL A 66 -23.69 0.47 2.83
CA VAL A 66 -23.96 -0.23 1.56
C VAL A 66 -22.69 -0.60 0.80
N LEU A 67 -21.53 -0.07 1.18
CA LEU A 67 -20.26 -0.36 0.52
C LEU A 67 -19.68 -1.71 0.99
N GLY A 68 -19.14 -2.48 0.05
CA GLY A 68 -18.46 -3.75 0.33
C GLY A 68 -17.01 -3.61 0.78
N SER A 69 -16.41 -2.42 0.69
CA SER A 69 -15.00 -2.19 1.00
C SER A 69 -14.72 -0.77 1.51
N PRO A 70 -13.66 -0.57 2.31
CA PRO A 70 -13.27 0.73 2.85
C PRO A 70 -12.44 1.53 1.83
N ASN A 71 -13.08 1.99 0.76
CA ASN A 71 -12.41 2.75 -0.29
C ASN A 71 -12.47 4.27 -0.03
N THR A 72 -11.50 4.99 -0.59
CA THR A 72 -11.37 6.46 -0.58
C THR A 72 -11.21 6.94 -2.03
N PHE A 73 -11.37 8.24 -2.29
CA PHE A 73 -11.17 8.81 -3.63
C PHE A 73 -9.68 8.98 -3.95
N ASN A 74 -9.18 8.32 -5.00
CA ASN A 74 -7.77 8.40 -5.40
C ASN A 74 -7.50 8.20 -6.92
N PRO A 75 -7.92 9.11 -7.81
CA PRO A 75 -8.78 10.27 -7.55
C PRO A 75 -10.27 9.92 -7.58
N ASP A 76 -10.60 8.78 -8.17
CA ASP A 76 -11.95 8.24 -8.28
C ASP A 76 -12.15 7.14 -7.23
N ILE A 77 -13.39 6.72 -7.00
CA ILE A 77 -13.69 5.61 -6.10
C ILE A 77 -14.39 4.49 -6.84
N TYR A 78 -13.83 3.29 -6.72
CA TYR A 78 -14.43 2.06 -7.21
C TYR A 78 -15.39 1.53 -6.15
N VAL A 79 -16.66 1.44 -6.50
CA VAL A 79 -17.73 1.05 -5.60
C VAL A 79 -18.27 -0.31 -6.00
N LYS A 80 -18.28 -1.20 -5.01
CA LYS A 80 -19.05 -2.44 -5.05
C LYS A 80 -20.02 -2.46 -3.88
N LEU A 81 -21.31 -2.66 -4.18
CA LEU A 81 -22.33 -2.76 -3.14
C LEU A 81 -22.18 -4.08 -2.37
N TYR A 82 -22.43 -4.02 -1.06
CA TYR A 82 -22.34 -5.18 -0.18
C TYR A 82 -23.34 -6.26 -0.62
N GLY A 83 -22.88 -7.51 -0.70
CA GLY A 83 -23.70 -8.65 -1.12
C GLY A 83 -23.78 -8.87 -2.63
N GLU A 84 -23.23 -7.97 -3.45
CA GLU A 84 -23.15 -8.20 -4.89
C GLU A 84 -22.03 -9.19 -5.27
N SER A 85 -22.38 -10.20 -6.07
CA SER A 85 -21.44 -11.12 -6.71
C SER A 85 -21.18 -10.65 -8.15
N GLY A 86 -19.90 -10.58 -8.54
CA GLY A 86 -19.50 -10.04 -9.86
C GLY A 86 -18.17 -9.29 -9.81
N VAL A 87 -17.57 -9.10 -10.99
CA VAL A 87 -16.32 -8.34 -11.19
C VAL A 87 -16.61 -6.86 -11.46
N GLU A 88 -17.82 -6.54 -11.91
CA GLU A 88 -18.26 -5.17 -12.21
C GLU A 88 -18.29 -4.32 -10.94
N SER A 89 -17.61 -3.18 -10.99
CA SER A 89 -17.70 -2.11 -10.00
C SER A 89 -18.27 -0.87 -10.68
N GLU A 90 -18.90 0.00 -9.91
CA GLU A 90 -19.27 1.33 -10.39
C GLU A 90 -18.14 2.31 -10.06
N ILE A 91 -17.72 3.11 -11.03
CA ILE A 91 -16.73 4.17 -10.85
C ILE A 91 -17.47 5.46 -10.57
N ILE A 92 -17.20 6.06 -9.43
CA ILE A 92 -17.61 7.43 -9.12
C ILE A 92 -16.39 8.32 -9.30
N TYR A 93 -16.44 9.19 -10.29
CA TYR A 93 -15.39 10.16 -10.53
C TYR A 93 -15.38 11.25 -9.45
N SER A 94 -14.25 11.93 -9.30
CA SER A 94 -14.12 13.08 -8.39
C SER A 94 -15.15 14.22 -8.63
N ASP A 95 -15.71 14.33 -9.84
CA ASP A 95 -16.81 15.26 -10.17
C ASP A 95 -18.22 14.64 -10.01
N TYR A 96 -18.30 13.47 -9.37
CA TYR A 96 -19.51 12.69 -9.12
C TYR A 96 -20.23 12.14 -10.34
N ARG A 97 -19.58 12.16 -11.52
CA ARG A 97 -20.03 11.33 -12.64
C ARG A 97 -19.96 9.86 -12.25
N LEU A 98 -20.91 9.09 -12.78
CA LEU A 98 -21.05 7.66 -12.50
C LEU A 98 -20.96 6.86 -13.79
N GLU A 99 -20.05 5.91 -13.84
CA GLU A 99 -19.86 4.98 -14.95
C GLU A 99 -19.73 3.54 -14.45
N SER A 100 -20.33 2.60 -15.17
CA SER A 100 -20.25 1.18 -14.85
C SER A 100 -18.98 0.62 -15.47
N GLU A 101 -18.11 0.00 -14.67
CA GLU A 101 -16.96 -0.73 -15.18
C GLU A 101 -17.46 -2.07 -15.76
N VAL A 102 -17.64 -2.11 -17.08
CA VAL A 102 -17.84 -3.38 -17.78
C VAL A 102 -16.52 -4.12 -17.70
N GLY A 103 -16.51 -5.25 -16.98
CA GLY A 103 -15.30 -5.99 -16.62
C GLY A 103 -14.28 -6.05 -17.75
N SER A 104 -13.25 -5.23 -17.66
CA SER A 104 -12.07 -5.27 -18.51
C SER A 104 -10.87 -5.36 -17.60
N ILE A 105 -10.17 -6.48 -17.78
CA ILE A 105 -8.85 -6.81 -17.26
C ILE A 105 -8.00 -5.53 -17.23
N TYR A 106 -7.46 -5.19 -16.06
CA TYR A 106 -6.39 -4.21 -15.85
C TYR A 106 -6.18 -3.28 -17.05
N SER A 107 -6.74 -2.06 -17.04
CA SER A 107 -6.14 -1.02 -17.87
C SER A 107 -4.65 -1.02 -17.51
N PRO A 108 -3.73 -1.35 -18.46
CA PRO A 108 -2.32 -1.24 -18.19
C PRO A 108 -2.10 0.18 -17.67
N ALA A 109 -1.29 0.32 -16.62
CA ALA A 109 -0.76 1.63 -16.29
C ALA A 109 -0.39 2.32 -17.60
N ALA A 110 -0.89 3.55 -17.82
CA ALA A 110 -0.42 4.34 -18.93
C ALA A 110 1.09 4.35 -18.81
N VAL A 111 1.75 3.57 -19.66
CA VAL A 111 3.20 3.52 -19.72
C VAL A 111 3.55 4.94 -20.11
N GLN A 112 4.03 5.72 -19.15
CA GLN A 112 4.84 6.87 -19.51
C GLN A 112 5.99 6.27 -20.30
N THR A 113 5.92 6.44 -21.61
CA THR A 113 7.05 6.23 -22.49
C THR A 113 8.10 7.23 -22.05
N VAL A 114 9.01 6.77 -21.19
CA VAL A 114 10.26 7.46 -20.94
C VAL A 114 10.91 7.58 -22.31
N ASN A 115 11.08 8.83 -22.76
CA ASN A 115 11.74 9.14 -24.01
C ASN A 115 13.11 8.44 -24.03
N PRO A 116 13.36 7.47 -24.93
CA PRO A 116 14.59 6.69 -24.91
C PRO A 116 15.84 7.52 -25.29
N ASN A 117 15.66 8.79 -25.67
CA ASN A 117 16.72 9.64 -26.18
C ASN A 117 17.17 10.79 -25.24
N ASN A 118 16.82 10.74 -23.95
CA ASN A 118 17.50 11.58 -22.95
C ASN A 118 18.38 10.71 -22.04
N SER A 119 19.40 10.10 -22.63
CA SER A 119 20.57 9.63 -21.89
C SER A 119 21.78 10.48 -22.29
N THR A 120 22.05 11.51 -21.49
CA THR A 120 23.38 12.11 -21.38
C THR A 120 24.26 11.32 -20.41
N PHE A 121 23.99 10.02 -20.21
CA PHE A 121 24.75 9.19 -19.28
C PHE A 121 25.83 8.39 -20.01
N GLN A 122 27.07 8.75 -19.68
CA GLN A 122 28.24 7.92 -19.91
C GLN A 122 28.19 6.73 -18.95
N VAL A 123 28.37 5.53 -19.50
CA VAL A 123 28.58 4.30 -18.75
C VAL A 123 29.94 4.40 -18.05
N GLN A 124 29.96 4.72 -16.75
CA GLN A 124 31.10 4.39 -15.91
C GLN A 124 31.02 2.90 -15.56
N GLU A 125 32.14 2.20 -15.74
CA GLU A 125 32.26 0.74 -15.66
C GLU A 125 31.51 0.11 -14.48
N LYS A 126 30.58 -0.81 -14.75
CA LYS A 126 30.08 -1.74 -13.73
C LYS A 126 31.25 -2.63 -13.27
N ARG A 127 31.98 -2.23 -12.22
CA ARG A 127 32.99 -3.08 -11.56
C ARG A 127 32.30 -4.31 -10.95
N LYS A 128 32.25 -5.43 -11.66
CA LYS A 128 31.62 -6.67 -11.18
C LYS A 128 32.40 -7.22 -9.97
N ILE A 129 31.74 -7.37 -8.82
CA ILE A 129 32.30 -8.16 -7.71
C ILE A 129 32.37 -9.62 -8.15
N LYS A 130 33.57 -10.20 -8.15
CA LYS A 130 33.76 -11.62 -8.45
C LYS A 130 33.32 -12.43 -7.23
N VAL A 131 32.12 -12.99 -7.31
CA VAL A 131 31.57 -13.83 -6.24
C VAL A 131 32.33 -15.15 -6.19
N ASP A 132 32.93 -15.46 -5.03
CA ASP A 132 33.47 -16.79 -4.75
C ASP A 132 32.32 -17.81 -4.63
N LYS A 133 32.12 -18.60 -5.69
CA LYS A 133 31.05 -19.61 -5.75
C LYS A 133 31.26 -20.77 -4.78
N THR A 134 32.45 -20.92 -4.17
CA THR A 134 32.65 -21.91 -3.11
C THR A 134 31.95 -21.47 -1.82
N LYS A 135 31.96 -20.17 -1.52
CA LYS A 135 31.35 -19.58 -0.32
C LYS A 135 29.90 -19.12 -0.53
N TYR A 136 29.60 -18.52 -1.68
CA TYR A 136 28.31 -17.86 -1.93
C TYR A 136 27.55 -18.50 -3.10
N LYS A 137 26.22 -18.31 -3.12
CA LYS A 137 25.34 -18.69 -4.24
C LYS A 137 25.31 -17.60 -5.30
N ASN A 138 25.13 -16.36 -4.87
CA ASN A 138 25.09 -15.16 -5.70
C ASN A 138 25.37 -13.92 -4.83
N ALA A 139 25.49 -12.76 -5.46
CA ALA A 139 25.53 -11.46 -4.81
C ALA A 139 24.71 -10.44 -5.60
N SER A 140 24.26 -9.38 -4.92
CA SER A 140 23.60 -8.24 -5.54
C SER A 140 24.53 -7.48 -6.48
N GLU A 141 23.98 -6.50 -7.21
CA GLU A 141 24.83 -5.49 -7.84
C GLU A 141 25.69 -4.76 -6.78
N PRO A 142 26.93 -4.38 -7.11
CA PRO A 142 27.79 -3.60 -6.24
C PRO A 142 27.19 -2.23 -5.91
N MET A 143 27.41 -1.78 -4.69
CA MET A 143 26.89 -0.53 -4.13
C MET A 143 28.07 0.27 -3.59
N LEU A 144 28.26 1.49 -4.10
CA LEU A 144 29.34 2.37 -3.66
C LEU A 144 29.00 2.99 -2.29
N HIS A 145 29.93 2.91 -1.34
CA HIS A 145 29.85 3.57 -0.05
C HIS A 145 31.25 4.01 0.41
N LYS A 146 31.44 5.31 0.65
CA LYS A 146 32.73 5.92 1.09
C LYS A 146 33.93 5.38 0.29
N GLU A 147 33.83 5.47 -1.04
CA GLU A 147 34.88 5.08 -2.00
C GLU A 147 35.12 3.56 -2.16
N GLU A 148 34.42 2.70 -1.43
CA GLU A 148 34.49 1.24 -1.56
C GLU A 148 33.18 0.64 -2.07
N TYR A 149 33.26 -0.46 -2.83
CA TYR A 149 32.08 -1.20 -3.26
C TYR A 149 31.73 -2.36 -2.32
N TYR A 150 30.43 -2.46 -2.03
CA TYR A 150 29.83 -3.51 -1.20
C TYR A 150 28.75 -4.27 -1.98
N ALA A 151 28.48 -5.52 -1.62
CA ALA A 151 27.34 -6.27 -2.12
C ALA A 151 26.67 -7.10 -1.04
N VAL A 152 25.36 -7.33 -1.17
CA VAL A 152 24.65 -8.32 -0.38
C VAL A 152 24.87 -9.69 -1.03
N ALA A 153 25.59 -10.58 -0.37
CA ALA A 153 25.83 -11.94 -0.82
C ALA A 153 24.95 -12.95 -0.10
N THR A 154 24.57 -13.99 -0.84
CA THR A 154 23.76 -15.11 -0.31
C THR A 154 24.67 -16.28 -0.04
N LYS A 155 24.73 -16.73 1.20
CA LYS A 155 25.47 -17.93 1.60
C LYS A 155 24.77 -19.21 1.15
N LYS A 156 25.47 -20.34 1.26
CA LYS A 156 24.93 -21.66 0.87
C LYS A 156 23.71 -22.08 1.69
N ASP A 157 23.63 -21.65 2.94
CA ASP A 157 22.50 -21.83 3.86
C ASP A 157 21.35 -20.83 3.65
N ASN A 158 21.41 -19.99 2.60
CA ASN A 158 20.49 -18.89 2.29
C ASN A 158 20.55 -17.67 3.22
N SER A 159 21.44 -17.65 4.21
CA SER A 159 21.68 -16.44 4.99
C SER A 159 22.32 -15.34 4.13
N ARG A 160 22.20 -14.09 4.57
CA ARG A 160 22.66 -12.90 3.85
C ARG A 160 23.80 -12.22 4.60
N VAL A 161 24.83 -11.84 3.87
CA VAL A 161 25.97 -11.07 4.39
C VAL A 161 26.26 -9.87 3.51
N ILE A 162 26.86 -8.82 4.06
CA ILE A 162 27.46 -7.74 3.27
C ILE A 162 28.94 -8.06 3.07
N ILE A 163 29.42 -8.03 1.82
CA ILE A 163 30.82 -8.26 1.47
C ILE A 163 31.42 -7.04 0.78
N ASN A 164 32.72 -6.79 0.97
CA ASN A 164 33.47 -5.75 0.25
C ASN A 164 34.00 -6.25 -1.11
N GLU A 165 34.78 -5.42 -1.80
CA GLU A 165 35.42 -5.72 -3.10
C GLU A 165 36.29 -6.99 -3.11
N ARG A 166 36.89 -7.33 -1.97
CA ARG A 166 37.74 -8.52 -1.80
C ARG A 166 36.93 -9.78 -1.46
N GLY A 167 35.61 -9.64 -1.29
CA GLY A 167 34.73 -10.72 -0.85
C GLY A 167 34.82 -11.01 0.65
N GLU A 168 35.37 -10.09 1.43
CA GLU A 168 35.46 -10.18 2.88
C GLU A 168 34.13 -9.74 3.50
N GLU A 169 33.63 -10.51 4.47
CA GLU A 169 32.37 -10.24 5.15
C GLU A 169 32.52 -9.07 6.12
N GLN A 170 31.56 -8.15 6.09
CA GLN A 170 31.46 -7.08 7.07
C GLN A 170 31.03 -7.64 8.42
N GLU A 171 31.81 -7.33 9.45
CA GLU A 171 31.57 -7.84 10.79
C GLU A 171 30.19 -7.41 11.31
N GLY A 172 29.48 -8.36 11.93
CA GLY A 172 28.14 -8.10 12.49
C GLY A 172 27.03 -7.90 11.45
N LEU A 173 27.31 -8.01 10.15
CA LEU A 173 26.35 -7.88 9.05
C LEU A 173 26.01 -9.23 8.42
N HIS A 174 25.75 -10.23 9.27
CA HIS A 174 25.28 -11.56 8.88
C HIS A 174 23.89 -11.83 9.47
N PHE A 175 22.91 -12.00 8.58
CA PHE A 175 21.50 -12.11 8.94
C PHE A 175 20.86 -13.32 8.27
N ARG A 176 19.75 -13.78 8.85
CA ARG A 176 18.93 -14.84 8.26
C ARG A 176 18.31 -14.38 6.94
N ASP A 177 17.85 -13.13 6.89
CA ASP A 177 17.39 -12.48 5.67
C ASP A 177 17.77 -11.00 5.64
N MET A 178 17.94 -10.46 4.44
CA MET A 178 18.29 -9.07 4.18
C MET A 178 17.66 -8.66 2.85
N LYS A 179 16.92 -7.55 2.88
CA LYS A 179 16.20 -7.01 1.73
C LYS A 179 16.54 -5.54 1.53
N ASP A 180 16.72 -5.21 0.26
CA ASP A 180 16.91 -3.82 -0.16
C ASP A 180 15.65 -3.02 0.11
N THR A 181 15.80 -1.85 0.73
CA THR A 181 14.72 -0.86 0.78
C THR A 181 14.97 0.12 -0.36
N TYR A 182 14.51 -0.28 -1.56
CA TYR A 182 14.88 0.28 -2.87
C TYR A 182 15.00 1.81 -2.96
N PHE A 183 14.21 2.56 -2.21
CA PHE A 183 14.12 4.02 -2.29
C PHE A 183 14.65 4.76 -1.06
N TYR A 184 14.90 4.09 0.05
CA TYR A 184 15.14 4.75 1.33
C TYR A 184 16.61 4.71 1.74
N LYS A 185 17.04 5.81 2.36
CA LYS A 185 18.38 6.00 2.91
C LYS A 185 18.27 6.41 4.36
N ASP A 186 19.30 6.10 5.14
CA ASP A 186 19.44 6.63 6.49
C ASP A 186 19.45 8.16 6.40
N LYS A 187 18.51 8.78 7.11
CA LYS A 187 18.35 10.24 7.09
C LYS A 187 19.62 11.00 7.54
N ASP A 188 20.40 10.42 8.43
CA ASP A 188 21.52 11.13 9.07
C ASP A 188 22.81 10.98 8.26
N THR A 189 23.03 9.81 7.65
CA THR A 189 24.26 9.48 6.93
C THR A 189 24.10 9.44 5.41
N GLY A 190 22.87 9.41 4.90
CA GLY A 190 22.57 9.16 3.48
C GLY A 190 22.91 7.74 3.03
N GLU A 191 23.26 6.84 3.96
CA GLU A 191 23.62 5.47 3.64
C GLU A 191 22.39 4.67 3.20
N LYS A 192 22.62 3.71 2.31
CA LYS A 192 21.59 2.73 1.98
C LYS A 192 21.20 1.95 3.24
N ILE A 193 19.89 1.77 3.44
CA ILE A 193 19.33 0.96 4.51
C ILE A 193 18.74 -0.35 3.98
N PHE A 194 18.90 -1.41 4.76
CA PHE A 194 18.36 -2.73 4.48
C PHE A 194 17.40 -3.14 5.58
N TYR A 195 16.27 -3.72 5.21
CA TYR A 195 15.47 -4.51 6.15
C TYR A 195 16.20 -5.82 6.41
N VAL A 196 16.30 -6.22 7.68
CA VAL A 196 16.98 -7.46 8.09
C VAL A 196 16.16 -8.26 9.07
N GLU A 197 16.40 -9.57 9.07
CA GLU A 197 15.95 -10.49 10.10
C GLU A 197 17.13 -11.33 10.61
N GLY A 198 17.40 -11.24 11.92
CA GLY A 198 18.43 -12.01 12.60
C GLY A 198 18.05 -13.47 12.84
N PHE A 199 19.04 -14.27 13.18
CA PHE A 199 18.84 -15.67 13.58
C PHE A 199 18.06 -15.81 14.90
N ASP A 200 18.07 -14.77 15.74
CA ASP A 200 17.25 -14.67 16.96
C ASP A 200 15.81 -14.21 16.67
N GLY A 201 15.44 -14.03 15.40
CA GLY A 201 14.11 -13.58 14.96
C GLY A 201 13.88 -12.07 15.12
N LYS A 202 14.87 -11.30 15.62
CA LYS A 202 14.77 -9.84 15.66
C LYS A 202 14.84 -9.26 14.26
N LYS A 203 14.01 -8.25 14.01
CA LYS A 203 13.89 -7.58 12.72
C LYS A 203 14.16 -6.10 12.87
N GLY A 204 14.51 -5.42 11.80
CA GLY A 204 14.68 -3.96 11.78
C GLY A 204 15.48 -3.50 10.57
N PHE A 205 16.08 -2.31 10.67
CA PHE A 205 16.91 -1.75 9.62
C PHE A 205 18.39 -1.75 10.01
N VAL A 206 19.25 -1.93 9.01
CA VAL A 206 20.71 -1.80 9.15
C VAL A 206 21.30 -1.04 7.96
N THR A 207 22.34 -0.25 8.18
CA THR A 207 23.13 0.38 7.10
C THR A 207 24.36 -0.47 6.74
N ILE A 208 25.05 -0.09 5.66
CA ILE A 208 26.35 -0.69 5.28
C ILE A 208 27.38 -0.53 6.41
N SER A 209 27.36 0.59 7.15
CA SER A 209 28.27 0.81 8.27
C SER A 209 27.88 0.08 9.56
N GLY A 210 26.82 -0.73 9.56
CA GLY A 210 26.35 -1.45 10.75
C GLY A 210 25.46 -0.64 11.70
N LYS A 211 25.04 0.57 11.35
CA LYS A 211 24.07 1.33 12.17
C LYS A 211 22.72 0.61 12.15
N LYS A 212 22.20 0.25 13.32
CA LYS A 212 20.91 -0.42 13.48
C LYS A 212 19.83 0.59 13.86
N LYS A 213 18.66 0.51 13.23
CA LYS A 213 17.45 1.28 13.58
C LYS A 213 16.26 0.35 13.74
N LEU A 214 15.45 0.56 14.78
CA LEU A 214 14.27 -0.25 15.11
C LEU A 214 14.56 -1.77 15.23
N TYR A 215 15.82 -2.17 15.44
CA TYR A 215 16.22 -3.57 15.46
C TYR A 215 15.79 -4.24 16.76
N GLY A 216 14.97 -5.29 16.65
CA GLY A 216 14.34 -5.97 17.78
C GLY A 216 13.02 -5.34 18.23
N GLU A 217 12.55 -4.31 17.54
CA GLU A 217 11.20 -3.76 17.73
C GLU A 217 10.16 -4.54 16.91
N LEU A 218 8.88 -4.15 17.02
CA LEU A 218 7.81 -4.70 16.20
C LEU A 218 8.01 -4.26 14.75
N MET A 219 8.76 -5.05 13.99
CA MET A 219 9.08 -4.77 12.60
C MET A 219 8.71 -5.97 11.74
N ASN A 220 8.07 -5.70 10.62
CA ASN A 220 7.87 -6.60 9.50
C ASN A 220 8.51 -5.97 8.27
N GLU A 221 8.72 -6.80 7.25
CA GLU A 221 9.13 -6.31 5.94
C GLU A 221 8.13 -5.23 5.45
N PRO A 222 8.61 -4.04 5.04
CA PRO A 222 7.78 -3.02 4.43
C PRO A 222 7.23 -3.46 3.07
N LYS A 223 6.11 -4.18 3.09
CA LYS A 223 5.40 -4.62 1.88
C LYS A 223 4.54 -3.48 1.35
N PHE A 224 4.51 -3.31 0.04
CA PHE A 224 3.68 -2.31 -0.62
C PHE A 224 2.19 -2.64 -0.51
N TYR A 225 1.80 -3.81 -1.03
CA TYR A 225 0.40 -4.24 -1.10
C TYR A 225 0.27 -5.72 -0.71
N VAL A 226 -0.79 -6.05 0.01
CA VAL A 226 -1.17 -7.42 0.36
C VAL A 226 -2.57 -7.70 -0.17
N ILE A 227 -2.69 -8.75 -0.99
CA ILE A 227 -3.96 -9.16 -1.59
C ILE A 227 -4.97 -9.46 -0.47
N GLY A 228 -6.11 -8.77 -0.50
CA GLY A 228 -7.18 -8.92 0.50
C GLY A 228 -7.09 -7.97 1.70
N GLU A 229 -5.94 -7.30 1.93
CA GLU A 229 -5.74 -6.36 3.05
C GLU A 229 -5.58 -4.91 2.55
N GLY A 230 -4.96 -4.75 1.37
CA GLY A 230 -4.73 -3.45 0.73
C GLY A 230 -3.28 -2.98 0.88
N TYR A 231 -3.09 -1.66 0.91
CA TYR A 231 -1.77 -1.06 1.09
C TYR A 231 -1.24 -1.25 2.52
N HIS A 232 -0.03 -1.81 2.59
CA HIS A 232 0.78 -1.93 3.81
C HIS A 232 1.91 -0.91 3.83
N SER A 233 2.25 -0.34 2.67
CA SER A 233 3.11 0.82 2.56
C SER A 233 2.61 1.75 1.45
N ALA A 234 2.62 3.06 1.73
CA ALA A 234 2.33 4.11 0.77
C ALA A 234 3.01 5.40 1.24
N PHE A 235 3.58 6.16 0.31
CA PHE A 235 4.20 7.47 0.53
C PHE A 235 5.28 7.48 1.63
N GLY A 236 6.08 6.42 1.71
CA GLY A 236 7.08 6.29 2.78
C GLY A 236 6.53 5.80 4.11
N TYR A 237 5.21 5.65 4.30
CA TYR A 237 4.67 5.08 5.52
C TYR A 237 4.57 3.56 5.41
N SER A 238 4.82 2.84 6.50
CA SER A 238 4.75 1.38 6.55
C SER A 238 4.05 0.88 7.81
N LEU A 239 3.03 0.04 7.61
CA LEU A 239 2.27 -0.62 8.66
C LEU A 239 3.08 -1.73 9.34
N GLN A 240 3.14 -1.67 10.67
CA GLN A 240 3.73 -2.70 11.52
C GLN A 240 2.65 -3.29 12.42
N LYS A 241 2.55 -4.63 12.46
CA LYS A 241 1.54 -5.35 13.24
C LYS A 241 2.07 -6.72 13.70
N ASP A 242 1.60 -7.20 14.84
CA ASP A 242 2.04 -8.47 15.42
C ASP A 242 1.27 -9.71 14.91
N ASN A 243 0.22 -9.50 14.12
CA ASN A 243 -0.53 -10.57 13.49
C ASN A 243 -1.12 -10.14 12.14
N ASP A 244 -1.21 -11.06 11.19
CA ASP A 244 -1.84 -10.76 9.90
C ASP A 244 -3.38 -10.76 10.00
N ASP A 245 -3.94 -11.67 10.80
CA ASP A 245 -5.39 -11.73 11.08
C ASP A 245 -5.80 -10.51 11.91
N ILE A 246 -6.57 -9.61 11.29
CA ILE A 246 -7.04 -8.34 11.89
C ILE A 246 -7.66 -8.55 13.27
N LYS A 247 -8.38 -9.66 13.46
CA LYS A 247 -9.04 -9.98 14.74
C LYS A 247 -8.04 -10.30 15.84
N LYS A 248 -6.87 -10.82 15.48
CA LYS A 248 -5.80 -11.27 16.38
C LYS A 248 -4.68 -10.26 16.58
N ILE A 249 -4.67 -9.14 15.84
CA ILE A 249 -3.77 -8.02 16.09
C ILE A 249 -3.93 -7.58 17.55
N LYS A 250 -2.82 -7.50 18.28
CA LYS A 250 -2.77 -6.90 19.61
C LYS A 250 -2.01 -5.59 19.57
N LYS A 251 -0.90 -5.53 18.84
CA LYS A 251 -0.07 -4.32 18.69
C LYS A 251 0.10 -3.95 17.23
N SER A 252 -0.04 -2.67 16.96
CA SER A 252 0.21 -2.12 15.64
C SER A 252 0.68 -0.67 15.70
N GLY A 253 1.42 -0.25 14.68
CA GLY A 253 1.98 1.10 14.55
C GLY A 253 2.35 1.41 13.10
N ILE A 254 2.80 2.63 12.87
CA ILE A 254 3.24 3.12 11.56
C ILE A 254 4.66 3.65 11.67
N VAL A 255 5.55 3.13 10.82
CA VAL A 255 6.91 3.65 10.64
C VAL A 255 6.92 4.60 9.44
N ASP A 256 7.61 5.73 9.58
CA ASP A 256 8.03 6.55 8.43
C ASP A 256 9.38 6.01 7.94
N LEU A 257 9.38 5.40 6.76
CA LEU A 257 10.56 4.80 6.12
C LEU A 257 11.57 5.84 5.66
N THR A 258 11.19 7.13 5.52
CA THR A 258 12.11 8.21 5.12
C THR A 258 12.99 8.67 6.28
N THR A 259 12.45 8.59 7.51
CA THR A 259 13.18 8.94 8.75
C THR A 259 13.66 7.71 9.52
N GLN A 260 13.05 6.55 9.26
CA GLN A 260 13.18 5.31 10.01
C GLN A 260 12.76 5.47 11.48
N GLU A 261 11.73 6.28 11.73
CA GLU A 261 11.16 6.54 13.04
C GLU A 261 9.69 6.14 13.10
N TRP A 262 9.19 5.92 14.31
CA TRP A 262 7.76 5.70 14.53
C TRP A 262 6.98 7.00 14.32
N LEU A 263 6.14 7.01 13.28
CA LEU A 263 5.08 8.01 13.16
C LEU A 263 4.00 7.76 14.22
N ILE A 264 3.60 6.49 14.36
CA ILE A 264 2.72 6.00 15.42
C ILE A 264 3.39 4.79 16.05
N LYS A 265 3.81 4.91 17.31
CA LYS A 265 4.44 3.80 18.05
C LYS A 265 3.49 2.61 18.19
N PRO A 266 4.01 1.37 18.26
CA PRO A 266 3.19 0.19 18.49
C PRO A 266 2.32 0.34 19.74
N GLN A 267 1.01 0.18 19.56
CA GLN A 267 0.02 0.36 20.63
C GLN A 267 -1.15 -0.62 20.48
N GLU A 268 -1.93 -0.78 21.56
CA GLU A 268 -3.04 -1.75 21.67
C GLU A 268 -4.44 -1.12 21.63
N ARG A 269 -4.52 0.20 21.73
CA ARG A 269 -5.77 0.97 21.75
C ARG A 269 -6.53 0.85 20.43
N TYR A 270 -5.82 0.99 19.32
CA TYR A 270 -6.36 0.93 17.96
C TYR A 270 -5.57 -0.07 17.15
N LYS A 271 -6.22 -1.12 16.66
CA LYS A 271 -5.58 -2.13 15.81
C LYS A 271 -5.55 -1.59 14.39
N ILE A 272 -4.44 -0.99 14.01
CA ILE A 272 -4.19 -0.51 12.65
C ILE A 272 -3.92 -1.70 11.75
N TYR A 273 -4.60 -1.76 10.61
CA TYR A 273 -4.52 -2.92 9.71
C TYR A 273 -4.44 -2.55 8.22
N GLY A 274 -4.45 -1.27 7.87
CA GLY A 274 -4.27 -0.86 6.47
C GLY A 274 -4.00 0.63 6.33
N ILE A 275 -3.38 1.00 5.22
CA ILE A 275 -3.19 2.39 4.82
C ILE A 275 -4.22 2.72 3.73
N ARG A 276 -4.83 3.89 3.83
CA ARG A 276 -5.70 4.49 2.81
C ARG A 276 -5.22 5.91 2.54
N TYR A 277 -5.57 6.43 1.38
CA TYR A 277 -5.26 7.81 1.04
C TYR A 277 -6.33 8.38 0.15
N ALA A 278 -6.54 9.68 0.27
CA ALA A 278 -7.43 10.44 -0.60
C ALA A 278 -6.62 11.48 -1.39
N SER A 279 -6.92 11.63 -2.67
CA SER A 279 -6.25 12.56 -3.58
C SER A 279 -7.23 13.05 -4.64
N SER A 280 -7.06 14.28 -5.12
CA SER A 280 -7.81 14.81 -6.27
C SER A 280 -7.20 14.41 -7.61
N GLU A 281 -6.00 13.86 -7.60
CA GLU A 281 -5.28 13.41 -8.80
C GLU A 281 -4.72 11.99 -8.63
N ARG A 282 -4.44 11.32 -9.76
CA ARG A 282 -3.73 10.04 -9.75
C ARG A 282 -2.27 10.28 -9.35
N ILE A 283 -1.83 9.59 -8.33
CA ILE A 283 -0.48 9.72 -7.75
C ILE A 283 0.20 8.38 -7.69
N MET A 284 1.53 8.40 -7.77
CA MET A 284 2.36 7.23 -7.55
C MET A 284 2.64 7.09 -6.05
N GLU A 285 1.99 6.12 -5.42
CA GLU A 285 2.00 5.90 -3.98
C GLU A 285 3.25 5.17 -3.47
N ASP A 286 4.12 4.69 -4.36
CA ASP A 286 5.46 4.19 -4.04
C ASP A 286 6.52 5.29 -3.89
N ASN A 287 6.21 6.53 -4.29
CA ASN A 287 7.09 7.69 -4.18
C ASN A 287 6.67 8.60 -3.01
N ASP A 288 7.53 8.69 -1.99
CA ASP A 288 7.31 9.53 -0.80
C ASP A 288 7.33 11.03 -1.09
N GLU A 289 7.96 11.48 -2.17
CA GLU A 289 7.90 12.87 -2.62
C GLU A 289 6.46 13.29 -2.92
N ASN A 290 5.58 12.36 -3.33
CA ASN A 290 4.17 12.65 -3.61
C ASN A 290 3.30 12.75 -2.35
N ARG A 291 3.82 12.52 -1.15
CA ARG A 291 3.01 12.48 0.10
C ARG A 291 2.24 13.78 0.38
N HIS A 292 2.72 14.91 -0.12
CA HIS A 292 2.08 16.22 0.04
C HIS A 292 0.83 16.40 -0.85
N LYS A 293 0.62 15.52 -1.83
CA LYS A 293 -0.52 15.55 -2.77
C LYS A 293 -1.73 14.74 -2.26
N ALA A 294 -1.55 14.00 -1.17
CA ALA A 294 -2.58 13.12 -0.63
C ALA A 294 -2.81 13.36 0.85
N THR A 295 -4.04 13.12 1.29
CA THR A 295 -4.34 12.95 2.70
C THR A 295 -4.28 11.46 3.03
N VAL A 296 -3.33 11.07 3.87
CA VAL A 296 -3.12 9.68 4.29
C VAL A 296 -3.90 9.40 5.57
N TYR A 297 -4.56 8.25 5.59
CA TYR A 297 -5.37 7.73 6.68
C TYR A 297 -4.95 6.30 7.03
N PHE A 298 -5.12 5.92 8.29
CA PHE A 298 -4.84 4.55 8.74
C PHE A 298 -6.14 3.85 9.13
N LEU A 299 -6.50 2.77 8.44
CA LEU A 299 -7.63 1.94 8.83
C LEU A 299 -7.34 1.25 10.15
N ALA A 300 -8.25 1.43 11.10
CA ALA A 300 -8.12 0.88 12.43
C ALA A 300 -9.45 0.33 12.95
N THR A 301 -9.35 -0.57 13.92
CA THR A 301 -10.48 -1.04 14.71
C THR A 301 -10.20 -0.91 16.19
N ASP A 302 -11.23 -0.63 16.97
CA ASP A 302 -11.16 -0.58 18.44
C ASP A 302 -11.61 -1.91 19.08
N GLN A 303 -11.69 -1.92 20.41
CA GLN A 303 -12.10 -3.11 21.16
C GLN A 303 -13.57 -3.51 20.92
N SER A 304 -14.42 -2.59 20.45
CA SER A 304 -15.82 -2.89 20.13
C SER A 304 -16.00 -3.57 18.77
N GLY A 305 -14.94 -3.60 17.95
CA GLY A 305 -15.01 -4.11 16.58
C GLY A 305 -15.56 -3.09 15.58
N GLN A 306 -15.71 -1.82 15.97
CA GLN A 306 -15.98 -0.74 15.03
C GLN A 306 -14.73 -0.47 14.20
N HIS A 307 -14.92 -0.10 12.93
CA HIS A 307 -13.85 0.22 12.01
C HIS A 307 -13.96 1.66 11.50
N PHE A 308 -12.84 2.36 11.52
CA PHE A 308 -12.73 3.77 11.19
C PHE A 308 -11.33 4.08 10.71
N VAL A 309 -11.06 5.35 10.43
CA VAL A 309 -9.73 5.82 10.08
C VAL A 309 -9.12 6.65 11.21
N LEU A 310 -7.80 6.52 11.37
CA LEU A 310 -6.98 7.47 12.10
C LEU A 310 -6.42 8.50 11.10
N ASP A 311 -6.28 9.75 11.56
CA ASP A 311 -5.49 10.75 10.86
C ASP A 311 -3.99 10.43 10.90
N ILE A 312 -3.18 11.23 10.20
CA ILE A 312 -1.72 11.05 10.14
C ILE A 312 -1.03 11.12 11.52
N LYS A 313 -1.68 11.75 12.51
CA LYS A 313 -1.18 11.86 13.90
C LYS A 313 -1.69 10.73 14.80
N GLY A 314 -2.47 9.79 14.26
CA GLY A 314 -3.06 8.68 14.99
C GLY A 314 -4.33 9.04 15.77
N ASN A 315 -4.98 10.18 15.49
CA ASN A 315 -6.24 10.53 16.13
C ASN A 315 -7.42 9.88 15.39
N PRO A 316 -8.39 9.30 16.12
CA PRO A 316 -9.54 8.67 15.50
C PRO A 316 -10.48 9.71 14.88
N ILE A 317 -10.91 9.44 13.65
CA ILE A 317 -12.00 10.15 13.00
C ILE A 317 -13.25 9.29 13.16
N LEU A 318 -14.04 9.61 14.17
CA LEU A 318 -15.28 8.93 14.53
C LEU A 318 -16.48 9.85 14.34
N PRO A 319 -17.68 9.30 14.09
CA PRO A 319 -18.89 10.09 13.97
C PRO A 319 -19.13 10.99 15.20
N LYS A 320 -19.61 12.21 14.97
CA LYS A 320 -20.18 13.04 16.04
C LYS A 320 -21.68 12.79 16.10
N ASN A 321 -22.19 12.59 17.31
CA ASN A 321 -23.63 12.54 17.58
C ASN A 321 -24.29 13.89 17.32
#